data_AF-A0A3B1KDB0-F1
#
_entry.id   AF-A0A3B1KDB0-F1
#
_cell.length_a   1.000
_cell.length_b   1.000
_cell.length_c   1.000
_cell.angle_alpha   90.00
_cell.angle_beta   90.00
_cell.angle_gamma   90.00
#
_symmetry.space_group_name_H-M   'P 1'
#
loop_
_entity.id
_entity.type
_entity.pdbx_description
1 polymer ?
#
loop_
_entity_poly.entity_id
_entity_poly.type
_entity_poly.pdbx_seq_one_letter_code
_entity_poly.pdbx_strand_id
1 'polypeptide(L)'
;MTTICKVLIDILDDLTGKDFKRFKWYMTDGKLNDIKSIARSKLENTSVEETVDLMIDQYKQDAGEVAEKILKNMEQNNLAEQLKNKLSEGTK
;
A
#
# COMPACT_ATOMS: atom_id res chain seq x y z
N MET A 1 0.80 8.87 -15.54
CA MET A 1 1.14 8.54 -14.13
C MET A 1 -0.09 8.82 -13.28
N THR A 2 -0.79 7.75 -12.93
CA THR A 2 -2.04 7.72 -12.15
C THR A 2 -1.81 8.38 -10.79
N THR A 3 -2.68 9.31 -10.39
CA THR A 3 -2.61 10.04 -9.11
C THR A 3 -2.42 9.10 -7.91
N ILE A 4 -3.03 7.91 -7.97
CA ILE A 4 -2.95 6.85 -6.96
C ILE A 4 -1.50 6.38 -6.72
N CYS A 5 -0.71 6.16 -7.78
CA CYS A 5 0.68 5.67 -7.65
C CYS A 5 1.53 6.66 -6.86
N LYS A 6 1.43 7.96 -7.18
CA LYS A 6 2.20 9.00 -6.51
C LYS A 6 1.83 9.14 -5.03
N VAL A 7 0.53 9.13 -4.73
CA VAL A 7 0.06 9.22 -3.34
C VAL A 7 0.51 8.02 -2.53
N LEU A 8 0.43 6.80 -3.09
CA LEU A 8 0.91 5.60 -2.42
C LEU A 8 2.41 5.65 -2.16
N ILE A 9 3.22 6.08 -3.14
CA ILE A 9 4.67 6.21 -2.96
C ILE A 9 4.96 7.17 -1.81
N ASP A 10 4.37 8.36 -1.81
CA ASP A 10 4.60 9.39 -0.78
C ASP A 10 4.26 8.89 0.64
N ILE A 11 3.15 8.16 0.79
CA ILE A 11 2.74 7.58 2.09
C ILE A 11 3.66 6.43 2.52
N LEU A 12 4.06 5.57 1.57
CA LEU A 12 4.91 4.42 1.87
C LEU A 12 6.37 4.81 2.08
N ASP A 13 6.81 5.95 1.54
CA ASP A 13 8.16 6.51 1.75
C ASP A 13 8.29 7.14 3.15
N ASP A 14 7.18 7.62 3.72
CA ASP A 14 7.11 8.09 5.11
C ASP A 14 7.18 6.93 6.13
N LEU A 15 7.00 5.68 5.69
CA LEU A 15 7.17 4.51 6.54
C LEU A 15 8.65 4.21 6.80
N THR A 16 8.99 3.98 8.07
CA THR A 16 10.30 3.44 8.43
C THR A 16 10.54 2.09 7.74
N GLY A 17 11.80 1.76 7.41
CA GLY A 17 12.11 0.47 6.75
C GLY A 17 11.60 -0.79 7.48
N LYS A 18 11.44 -0.73 8.81
CA LYS A 18 10.78 -1.80 9.59
C LYS A 18 9.28 -1.87 9.31
N ASP A 19 8.59 -0.74 9.28
CA ASP A 19 7.18 -0.66 8.98
C ASP A 19 6.93 -1.05 7.53
N PHE A 20 7.74 -0.58 6.58
CA PHE A 20 7.63 -1.00 5.18
C PHE A 20 7.81 -2.52 5.01
N LYS A 21 8.74 -3.14 5.75
CA LYS A 21 8.88 -4.61 5.75
C LYS A 21 7.65 -5.32 6.32
N ARG A 22 7.03 -4.75 7.36
CA ARG A 22 5.79 -5.25 7.96
C ARG A 22 4.60 -5.06 7.01
N PHE A 23 4.53 -3.95 6.29
CA PHE A 23 3.54 -3.67 5.24
C PHE A 23 3.58 -4.74 4.16
N LYS A 24 4.78 -5.00 3.61
CA LYS A 24 4.99 -6.08 2.64
C LYS A 24 4.60 -7.45 3.20
N TRP A 25 4.83 -7.71 4.48
CA TRP A 25 4.39 -8.95 5.12
C TRP A 25 2.86 -9.09 5.15
N TYR A 26 2.13 -8.04 5.51
CA TYR A 26 0.65 -8.05 5.47
C TYR A 26 0.08 -8.22 4.06
N MET A 27 0.80 -7.75 3.02
CA MET A 27 0.40 -8.01 1.62
C MET A 27 0.56 -9.48 1.21
N THR A 28 1.48 -10.20 1.86
CA THR A 28 1.70 -11.64 1.63
C THR A 28 0.81 -12.51 2.50
N ASP A 29 0.46 -12.02 3.70
CA ASP A 29 -0.39 -12.72 4.65
C ASP A 29 -1.85 -12.59 4.19
N GLY A 30 -2.33 -13.60 3.47
CA GLY A 30 -3.69 -13.67 2.93
C GLY A 30 -4.80 -13.75 4.00
N LYS A 31 -4.51 -13.43 5.26
CA LYS A 31 -5.49 -13.33 6.36
C LYS A 31 -6.31 -12.03 6.30
N LEU A 32 -5.87 -11.06 5.51
CA LEU A 32 -6.73 -9.96 5.08
C LEU A 32 -7.76 -10.53 4.11
N ASN A 33 -8.91 -10.96 4.65
CA ASN A 33 -9.95 -11.82 4.04
C ASN A 33 -10.54 -11.37 2.67
N ASP A 34 -10.04 -10.29 2.08
CA ASP A 34 -10.50 -9.72 0.81
C ASP A 34 -9.35 -9.23 -0.08
N ILE A 35 -8.09 -9.51 0.28
CA ILE A 35 -6.92 -9.01 -0.42
C ILE A 35 -6.21 -10.19 -1.10
N LYS A 36 -6.12 -10.15 -2.43
CA LYS A 36 -5.35 -11.12 -3.21
C LYS A 36 -3.88 -11.06 -2.81
N SER A 37 -3.38 -12.08 -2.13
CA SER A 37 -1.99 -12.10 -1.67
C SER A 37 -1.00 -12.01 -2.84
N ILE A 38 0.02 -11.17 -2.65
CA ILE A 38 1.16 -11.09 -3.57
C ILE A 38 2.24 -12.03 -3.07
N ALA A 39 2.91 -12.73 -3.99
CA ALA A 39 3.98 -13.67 -3.62
C ALA A 39 5.13 -12.93 -2.89
N ARG A 40 5.52 -13.45 -1.72
CA ARG A 40 6.60 -12.88 -0.90
C ARG A 40 7.91 -12.70 -1.67
N SER A 41 8.23 -13.65 -2.54
CA SER A 41 9.43 -13.59 -3.40
C SER A 41 9.45 -12.36 -4.31
N LYS A 42 8.28 -11.85 -4.71
CA LYS A 42 8.16 -10.61 -5.48
C LYS A 42 8.31 -9.35 -4.65
N LEU A 43 8.18 -9.42 -3.32
CA LEU A 43 8.19 -8.26 -2.42
C LEU A 43 9.47 -8.16 -1.57
N GLU A 44 10.27 -9.22 -1.50
CA GLU A 44 11.42 -9.29 -0.60
C GLU A 44 12.51 -8.25 -0.93
N ASN A 45 12.76 -8.03 -2.23
CA ASN A 45 13.82 -7.14 -2.74
C ASN A 45 13.29 -5.94 -3.55
N THR A 46 12.01 -5.59 -3.40
CA THR A 46 11.43 -4.45 -4.14
C THR A 46 11.60 -3.12 -3.43
N SER A 47 11.80 -2.08 -4.24
CA SER A 47 11.69 -0.68 -3.81
C SER A 47 10.24 -0.30 -3.47
N VAL A 48 10.04 0.89 -2.89
CA VAL A 48 8.71 1.46 -2.66
C VAL A 48 7.94 1.58 -3.98
N GLU A 49 8.57 2.11 -5.02
CA GLU A 49 7.98 2.28 -6.34
C GLU A 49 7.56 0.93 -6.97
N GLU A 50 8.45 -0.07 -6.95
CA GLU A 50 8.14 -1.41 -7.47
C GLU A 50 7.01 -2.07 -6.69
N THR A 51 6.95 -1.84 -5.38
CA THR A 51 5.87 -2.36 -4.54
C THR A 51 4.53 -1.72 -4.91
N VAL A 52 4.51 -0.41 -5.15
CA VAL A 52 3.32 0.31 -5.61
C VAL A 52 2.89 -0.15 -7.00
N ASP A 53 3.83 -0.34 -7.93
CA ASP A 53 3.51 -0.88 -9.25
C ASP A 53 2.89 -2.28 -9.16
N LEU A 54 3.42 -3.16 -8.30
CA LEU A 54 2.82 -4.47 -8.04
C LEU A 54 1.41 -4.36 -7.44
N MET A 55 1.16 -3.38 -6.57
CA MET A 55 -0.18 -3.14 -6.02
C MET A 55 -1.15 -2.67 -7.10
N ILE A 56 -0.72 -1.78 -7.98
CA ILE A 56 -1.55 -1.26 -9.06
C ILE A 56 -1.80 -2.34 -10.11
N ASP A 57 -0.82 -3.19 -10.41
CA ASP A 57 -1.01 -4.33 -11.32
C ASP A 57 -2.02 -5.34 -10.73
N GLN A 58 -1.89 -5.66 -9.43
CA GLN A 58 -2.69 -6.69 -8.78
C GLN A 58 -4.11 -6.23 -8.41
N TYR A 59 -4.26 -5.00 -7.92
CA TYR A 59 -5.49 -4.44 -7.35
C TYR A 59 -6.05 -3.26 -8.15
N LYS A 60 -5.29 -2.70 -9.10
CA LYS A 60 -5.72 -1.59 -9.97
C LYS A 60 -6.18 -0.38 -9.16
N GLN A 61 -7.44 0.02 -9.31
CA GLN A 61 -8.01 1.17 -8.62
C GLN A 61 -8.21 0.89 -7.12
N ASP A 62 -8.34 -0.38 -6.72
CA ASP A 62 -8.53 -0.78 -5.32
C ASP A 62 -7.21 -0.78 -4.54
N ALA A 63 -6.07 -0.54 -5.19
CA ALA A 63 -4.76 -0.49 -4.54
C ALA A 63 -4.72 0.53 -3.37
N GLY A 64 -5.42 1.65 -3.52
CA GLY A 64 -5.55 2.66 -2.46
C GLY A 64 -6.27 2.12 -1.21
N GLU A 65 -7.39 1.44 -1.41
CA GLU A 65 -8.17 0.84 -0.31
C GLU A 65 -7.41 -0.30 0.38
N VAL A 66 -6.71 -1.12 -0.41
CA VAL A 66 -5.86 -2.21 0.10
C VAL A 66 -4.75 -1.65 0.98
N ALA A 67 -4.05 -0.60 0.52
CA ALA A 67 -3.01 0.06 1.30
C ALA A 67 -3.57 0.67 2.60
N GLU A 68 -4.72 1.34 2.53
CA GLU A 68 -5.39 1.91 3.71
C GLU A 68 -5.70 0.84 4.77
N LYS A 69 -6.26 -0.31 4.35
CA LYS A 69 -6.57 -1.42 5.25
C LYS A 69 -5.32 -2.00 5.90
N ILE A 70 -4.23 -2.16 5.14
CA ILE A 70 -2.97 -2.68 5.67
C ILE A 70 -2.38 -1.70 6.70
N LEU A 71 -2.34 -0.42 6.38
CA LEU A 71 -1.85 0.63 7.29
C LEU A 71 -2.64 0.63 8.60
N LYS A 72 -3.97 0.53 8.54
CA LYS A 72 -4.83 0.41 9.74
C LYS A 72 -4.50 -0.82 10.59
N ASN A 73 -4.30 -1.99 9.96
CA ASN A 73 -3.92 -3.21 10.67
C ASN A 73 -2.54 -3.17 11.31
N MET A 74 -1.66 -2.32 10.79
CA MET A 74 -0.36 -2.04 11.38
C MET A 74 -0.38 -0.94 12.45
N GLU A 75 -1.57 -0.45 12.81
CA GLU A 75 -1.78 0.67 13.73
C GLU A 75 -1.25 2.01 13.19
N GLN A 76 -0.93 2.08 11.89
CA GLN A 76 -0.54 3.30 11.16
C GLN A 76 -1.77 4.09 10.71
N ASN A 77 -2.70 4.34 11.64
CA ASN A 77 -3.99 4.98 11.37
C ASN A 77 -3.84 6.40 10.80
N ASN A 78 -2.81 7.14 11.25
CA ASN A 78 -2.52 8.50 10.75
C ASN A 78 -2.17 8.47 9.26
N LEU A 79 -1.28 7.56 8.84
CA LEU A 79 -0.90 7.41 7.43
C LEU A 79 -2.06 6.89 6.58
N ALA A 80 -2.90 5.99 7.12
CA ALA A 80 -4.09 5.51 6.44
C ALA A 80 -5.09 6.64 6.16
N GLU A 81 -5.30 7.55 7.13
CA GLU A 81 -6.19 8.69 6.95
C GLU A 81 -5.64 9.69 5.94
N GLN A 82 -4.34 9.99 6.01
CA GLN A 82 -3.66 10.84 5.02
C GLN A 82 -3.76 10.26 3.60
N LEU A 83 -3.55 8.96 3.45
CA LEU A 83 -3.73 8.25 2.18
C LEU A 83 -5.14 8.46 1.63
N LYS A 84 -6.16 8.21 2.46
CA LYS A 84 -7.56 8.37 2.07
C LYS A 84 -7.90 9.81 1.68
N ASN A 85 -7.42 10.78 2.45
CA ASN A 85 -7.63 12.21 2.15
C ASN A 85 -7.01 12.58 0.81
N LYS A 86 -5.73 12.25 0.59
CA LYS A 86 -5.02 12.53 -0.67
C LYS A 86 -5.67 11.85 -1.89
N LEU A 87 -6.19 10.63 -1.72
CA LEU A 87 -6.92 9.92 -2.79
C LEU A 87 -8.28 10.57 -3.09
N SER A 88 -8.95 11.12 -2.08
CA SER A 88 -10.23 11.83 -2.26
C SER A 88 -10.06 13.22 -2.87
N GLU A 89 -8.98 13.93 -2.52
CA GLU A 89 -8.69 15.28 -3.04
C GLU A 89 -8.30 15.27 -4.53
N GLY A 90 -7.70 14.17 -5.02
CA GLY A 90 -7.37 13.99 -6.44
C GLY A 90 -8.57 13.75 -7.38
N THR A 91 -9.80 13.76 -6.85
CA THR A 91 -11.04 13.59 -7.64
C THR A 91 -11.86 14.88 -7.83
N LYS A 92 -11.35 16.03 -7.35
CA LYS A 92 -11.97 17.36 -7.55
C LYS A 92 -11.41 18.11 -8.75
#